data_AF-A0A7S4SLQ2-F1
#
_entry.id   AF-A0A7S4SLQ2-F1
#
_cell.length_a   1.000
_cell.length_b   1.000
_cell.length_c   1.000
_cell.angle_alpha   90.00
_cell.angle_beta   90.00
_cell.angle_gamma   90.00
#
_symmetry.space_group_name_H-M   'P 1'
#
loop_
_entity.id
_entity.type
_entity.pdbx_description
1 polymer ?
#
loop_
_entity_poly.entity_id
_entity_poly.type
_entity_poly.pdbx_seq_one_letter_code
_entity_poly.pdbx_strand_id
1 'polypeptide(L)'
;MVEGGQASLVGLAPINFELYKDSHPTTYISTKVCHVGDNLDRYLMGRQFMVIFIAFCINMSGAPVGGAELWGLPQFIIDIFLVTGFAMILLTCMVGQLATQVNASHCMLDYINSYFAVFTFYTAMAIEFSGLMHVSYFIQKCVGWAAGK
;
A
#
# COMPACT_ATOMS: atom_id res chain seq x y z
N MET A 1 6.77 -1.76 -1.39
CA MET A 1 7.27 -1.27 -0.08
C MET A 1 6.14 -0.92 0.87
N VAL A 2 5.20 -0.07 0.47
CA VAL A 2 3.98 0.27 1.24
C VAL A 2 3.15 -0.98 1.60
N GLU A 3 3.09 -1.96 0.69
CA GLU A 3 2.46 -3.27 0.89
C GLU A 3 3.14 -4.15 1.96
N GLY A 4 4.48 -4.14 2.02
CA GLY A 4 5.20 -4.88 3.05
C GLY A 4 4.93 -4.32 4.45
N GLY A 5 4.85 -3.00 4.58
CA GLY A 5 4.54 -2.35 5.86
C GLY A 5 3.14 -2.71 6.38
N GLN A 6 2.15 -2.87 5.49
CA GLN A 6 0.85 -3.41 5.86
C GLN A 6 0.95 -4.84 6.37
N ALA A 7 1.57 -5.74 5.60
CA ALA A 7 1.63 -7.15 5.95
C ALA A 7 2.23 -7.35 7.35
N SER A 8 3.27 -6.59 7.67
CA SER A 8 3.88 -6.57 8.99
C SER A 8 2.99 -5.93 10.06
N LEU A 9 2.29 -4.80 9.78
CA LEU A 9 1.40 -4.15 10.77
C LEU A 9 0.15 -4.99 11.09
N VAL A 10 -0.44 -5.65 10.10
CA VAL A 10 -1.57 -6.56 10.30
C VAL A 10 -1.11 -7.84 10.99
N GLY A 11 0.05 -8.37 10.63
CA GLY A 11 0.66 -9.53 11.31
C GLY A 11 1.05 -9.26 12.77
N LEU A 12 1.39 -8.01 13.10
CA LEU A 12 1.71 -7.56 14.45
C LEU A 12 0.49 -7.07 15.25
N ALA A 13 -0.67 -6.90 14.63
CA ALA A 13 -1.90 -6.49 15.31
C ALA A 13 -2.31 -7.41 16.50
N PRO A 14 -2.16 -8.75 16.46
CA PRO A 14 -2.48 -9.61 17.60
C PRO A 14 -1.38 -9.66 18.68
N ILE A 15 -0.20 -9.05 18.45
CA ILE A 15 0.96 -9.15 19.34
C ILE A 15 1.04 -7.89 20.20
N ASN A 16 1.20 -8.05 21.52
CA ASN A 16 1.33 -6.92 22.44
C ASN A 16 2.56 -6.08 22.10
N PHE A 17 2.34 -4.79 21.85
CA PHE A 17 3.38 -3.85 21.42
C PHE A 17 4.44 -3.58 22.49
N GLU A 18 4.16 -3.85 23.76
CA GLU A 18 5.14 -3.70 24.84
C GLU A 18 6.29 -4.70 24.78
N LEU A 19 6.11 -5.84 24.07
CA LEU A 19 7.09 -6.92 24.01
C LEU A 19 8.39 -6.53 23.26
N TYR A 20 8.32 -5.56 22.37
CA TYR A 20 9.44 -5.12 21.50
C TYR A 20 9.83 -3.65 21.72
N LYS A 21 9.40 -3.06 22.84
CA LYS A 21 9.67 -1.67 23.20
C LYS A 21 11.16 -1.34 23.25
N ASP A 22 11.97 -2.24 23.81
CA ASP A 22 13.40 -2.03 24.03
C ASP A 22 14.27 -2.45 22.82
N SER A 23 13.77 -3.37 21.98
CA SER A 23 14.50 -3.87 20.81
C SER A 23 14.29 -3.01 19.57
N HIS A 24 13.07 -2.51 19.32
CA HIS A 24 12.69 -1.82 18.09
C HIS A 24 11.83 -0.57 18.38
N PRO A 25 12.45 0.56 18.80
CA PRO A 25 11.74 1.74 19.28
C PRO A 25 10.89 2.43 18.21
N THR A 26 11.27 2.36 16.93
CA THR A 26 10.49 2.98 15.85
C THR A 26 9.25 2.15 15.48
N THR A 27 9.35 0.83 15.54
CA THR A 27 8.21 -0.10 15.42
C THR A 27 7.25 0.06 16.58
N TYR A 28 7.75 0.24 17.81
CA TYR A 28 6.91 0.50 18.98
C TYR A 28 6.01 1.73 18.80
N ILE A 29 6.55 2.85 18.30
CA ILE A 29 5.78 4.07 18.10
C ILE A 29 4.66 3.85 17.07
N SER A 30 4.99 3.23 15.94
CA SER A 30 4.03 2.98 14.86
C SER A 30 2.94 2.00 15.30
N THR A 31 3.30 0.90 15.95
CA THR A 31 2.32 -0.09 16.40
C THR A 31 1.49 0.41 17.57
N LYS A 32 2.05 1.22 18.48
CA LYS A 32 1.26 1.88 19.54
C LYS A 32 0.16 2.76 18.95
N VAL A 33 0.45 3.51 17.89
CA VAL A 33 -0.57 4.36 17.22
C VAL A 33 -1.59 3.51 16.47
N CYS A 34 -1.16 2.43 15.80
CA CYS A 34 -2.05 1.48 15.12
C CYS A 34 -3.00 0.74 16.07
N HIS A 35 -2.54 0.38 17.27
CA HIS A 35 -3.30 -0.41 18.23
C HIS A 35 -4.31 0.42 19.04
N VAL A 36 -4.30 1.74 18.90
CA VAL A 36 -5.26 2.64 19.56
C VAL A 36 -6.54 2.73 18.72
N GLY A 37 -7.59 2.01 19.13
CA GLY A 37 -8.92 2.05 18.50
C GLY A 37 -8.92 1.58 17.04
N ASP A 38 -9.73 2.20 16.19
CA ASP A 38 -9.86 1.86 14.76
C ASP A 38 -8.72 2.44 13.88
N ASN A 39 -7.61 2.89 14.49
CA ASN A 39 -6.50 3.52 13.76
C ASN A 39 -5.81 2.57 12.76
N LEU A 40 -5.85 1.26 13.01
CA LEU A 40 -5.35 0.28 12.05
C LEU A 40 -6.18 0.29 10.76
N ASP A 41 -7.51 0.22 10.86
CA ASP A 41 -8.41 0.21 9.70
C ASP A 41 -8.34 1.52 8.91
N ARG A 42 -8.29 2.62 9.64
CA ARG A 42 -7.99 3.97 9.18
C ARG A 42 -6.71 4.05 8.34
N TYR A 43 -5.60 3.54 8.87
CA TYR A 43 -4.35 3.38 8.14
C TYR A 43 -4.50 2.47 6.91
N LEU A 44 -5.23 1.35 7.01
CA LEU A 44 -5.45 0.46 5.86
C LEU A 44 -6.14 1.19 4.70
N MET A 45 -7.09 2.06 5.00
CA MET A 45 -7.83 2.85 4.01
C MET A 45 -6.97 3.95 3.37
N GLY A 46 -6.27 4.76 4.17
CA GLY A 46 -5.37 5.80 3.66
C GLY A 46 -4.24 5.22 2.81
N ARG A 47 -3.70 4.06 3.20
CA ARG A 47 -2.70 3.33 2.43
C ARG A 47 -3.24 2.86 1.07
N GLN A 48 -4.44 2.29 1.02
CA GLN A 48 -5.00 1.77 -0.23
C GLN A 48 -5.07 2.85 -1.31
N PHE A 49 -5.47 4.07 -0.92
CA PHE A 49 -5.47 5.21 -1.82
C PHE A 49 -4.06 5.57 -2.32
N MET A 50 -3.06 5.59 -1.43
CA MET A 50 -1.67 5.86 -1.79
C MET A 50 -1.13 4.84 -2.81
N VAL A 51 -1.43 3.54 -2.62
CA VAL A 51 -1.01 2.48 -3.54
C VAL A 51 -1.64 2.65 -4.93
N ILE A 52 -2.95 2.94 -4.98
CA ILE A 52 -3.65 3.19 -6.23
C ILE A 52 -3.09 4.44 -6.93
N PHE A 53 -2.82 5.51 -6.18
CA PHE A 53 -2.24 6.74 -6.73
C PHE A 53 -0.85 6.49 -7.32
N ILE A 54 0.01 5.76 -6.62
CA ILE A 54 1.34 5.39 -7.11
C ILE A 54 1.23 4.53 -8.39
N ALA A 55 0.36 3.52 -8.38
CA ALA A 55 0.14 2.67 -9.55
C ALA A 55 -0.39 3.49 -10.74
N PHE A 56 -1.27 4.45 -10.50
CA PHE A 56 -1.78 5.36 -11.53
C PHE A 56 -0.67 6.25 -12.12
N CYS A 57 0.16 6.87 -11.27
CA CYS A 57 1.30 7.67 -11.74
C CYS A 57 2.29 6.84 -12.55
N ILE A 58 2.60 5.60 -12.13
CA ILE A 58 3.49 4.71 -12.87
C ILE A 58 2.89 4.34 -14.22
N ASN A 59 1.59 4.01 -14.27
CA ASN A 59 0.89 3.73 -15.52
C ASN A 59 0.91 4.92 -16.48
N MET A 60 0.66 6.14 -15.99
CA MET A 60 0.79 7.35 -16.82
C MET A 60 2.22 7.54 -17.32
N SER A 61 3.24 7.26 -16.51
CA SER A 61 4.64 7.43 -16.91
C SER A 61 5.13 6.43 -17.96
N GLY A 62 4.50 5.25 -18.03
CA GLY A 62 4.82 4.22 -19.02
C GLY A 62 3.92 4.24 -20.26
N ALA A 63 3.00 5.19 -20.37
CA ALA A 63 2.15 5.33 -21.54
C ALA A 63 3.00 5.74 -22.77
N PRO A 64 2.84 5.07 -23.92
CA PRO A 64 3.64 5.36 -25.10
C PRO A 64 3.32 6.76 -25.64
N VAL A 65 4.38 7.52 -25.98
CA VAL A 65 4.22 8.81 -26.68
C VAL A 65 3.79 8.52 -28.12
N GLY A 66 2.79 9.26 -28.61
CA GLY A 66 2.23 9.06 -29.95
C GLY A 66 3.33 9.08 -31.02
N GLY A 67 3.43 7.99 -31.79
CA GLY A 67 4.40 7.84 -32.88
C GLY A 67 5.73 7.17 -32.51
N ALA A 68 5.91 6.70 -31.28
CA ALA A 68 7.12 5.96 -30.90
C ALA A 68 7.08 4.50 -31.41
N GLU A 69 7.91 4.19 -32.41
CA GLU A 69 8.17 2.80 -32.80
C GLU A 69 9.06 2.13 -31.77
N LEU A 70 8.45 1.32 -30.90
CA LEU A 70 9.19 0.59 -29.87
C LEU A 70 9.82 -0.67 -30.48
N TRP A 71 11.12 -0.61 -30.78
CA TRP A 71 11.96 -1.79 -31.05
C TRP A 71 11.45 -2.73 -32.17
N GLY A 72 10.69 -2.22 -33.13
CA GLY A 72 10.12 -3.03 -34.22
C GLY A 72 9.11 -4.09 -33.78
N LEU A 73 8.54 -3.97 -32.57
CA LEU A 73 7.48 -4.85 -32.09
C LEU A 73 6.18 -4.60 -32.88
N PRO A 74 5.41 -5.65 -33.19
CA PRO A 74 4.13 -5.50 -33.88
C PRO A 74 3.17 -4.63 -33.05
N GLN A 75 2.51 -3.70 -33.74
CA GLN A 75 1.65 -2.66 -33.14
C GLN A 75 0.60 -3.22 -32.16
N PHE A 76 0.04 -4.39 -32.48
CA PHE A 76 -0.94 -5.07 -31.62
C PHE A 76 -0.40 -5.41 -30.22
N ILE A 77 0.88 -5.80 -30.11
CA ILE A 77 1.50 -6.11 -28.81
C ILE A 77 1.75 -4.82 -28.03
N ILE A 78 2.18 -3.76 -28.70
CA ILE A 78 2.39 -2.44 -28.08
C ILE A 78 1.06 -1.88 -27.56
N ASP A 79 -0.01 -1.98 -28.34
CA ASP A 79 -1.34 -1.50 -27.95
C ASP A 79 -1.88 -2.27 -26.73
N ILE A 80 -1.78 -3.60 -26.74
CA ILE A 80 -2.27 -4.41 -25.61
C ILE A 80 -1.42 -4.21 -24.37
N PHE A 81 -0.09 -4.16 -24.45
CA PHE A 81 0.75 -4.15 -23.25
C PHE A 81 1.06 -2.74 -22.73
N LEU A 82 1.25 -1.75 -23.61
CA LEU A 82 1.66 -0.40 -23.23
C LEU A 82 0.53 0.61 -23.26
N VAL A 83 -0.39 0.55 -24.23
CA VAL A 83 -1.53 1.49 -24.27
C VAL A 83 -2.56 1.18 -23.18
N THR A 84 -2.81 -0.11 -22.89
CA THR A 84 -3.69 -0.47 -21.75
C THR A 84 -3.02 -0.32 -20.37
N GLY A 85 -1.69 -0.14 -20.33
CA GLY A 85 -0.91 -0.09 -19.08
C GLY A 85 -0.63 -1.46 -18.44
N PHE A 86 -1.06 -2.57 -19.05
CA PHE A 86 -0.91 -3.91 -18.47
C PHE A 86 0.53 -4.29 -18.11
N ALA A 87 1.51 -3.94 -18.95
CA ALA A 87 2.92 -4.21 -18.67
C ALA A 87 3.42 -3.45 -17.43
N MET A 88 3.01 -2.19 -17.27
CA MET A 88 3.42 -1.35 -16.15
C MET A 88 2.76 -1.80 -14.85
N ILE A 89 1.51 -2.26 -14.91
CA ILE A 89 0.83 -2.87 -13.76
C ILE A 89 1.57 -4.13 -13.31
N LEU A 90 1.87 -5.05 -14.23
CA LEU A 90 2.59 -6.29 -13.90
C LEU A 90 3.98 -6.01 -13.32
N LEU A 91 4.72 -5.06 -13.91
CA LEU A 91 6.02 -4.64 -13.38
C LEU A 91 5.89 -4.10 -11.96
N THR A 92 4.90 -3.24 -11.71
CA THR A 92 4.66 -2.65 -10.40
C THR A 92 4.28 -3.71 -9.36
N CYS A 93 3.45 -4.68 -9.74
CA CYS A 93 3.06 -5.78 -8.85
C CYS A 93 4.24 -6.69 -8.51
N MET A 94 5.01 -7.13 -9.51
CA MET A 94 6.10 -8.10 -9.30
C MET A 94 7.29 -7.48 -8.58
N VAL A 95 7.74 -6.30 -9.02
CA VAL A 95 8.95 -5.65 -8.49
C VAL A 95 8.63 -4.77 -7.29
N GLY A 96 7.53 -4.01 -7.34
CA GLY A 96 7.22 -3.01 -6.33
C GLY A 96 6.50 -3.55 -5.09
N GLN A 97 5.58 -4.50 -5.28
CA GLN A 97 4.70 -4.99 -4.23
C GLN A 97 5.15 -6.35 -3.68
N LEU A 98 5.26 -7.36 -4.54
CA LEU A 98 5.41 -8.77 -4.15
C LEU A 98 6.69 -9.01 -3.33
N ALA A 99 7.84 -8.54 -3.82
CA ALA A 99 9.12 -8.70 -3.11
C ALA A 99 9.09 -8.12 -1.69
N THR A 100 8.40 -6.98 -1.51
CA THR A 100 8.30 -6.34 -0.21
C THR A 100 7.33 -7.02 0.74
N GLN A 101 6.28 -7.67 0.22
CA GLN A 101 5.36 -8.47 1.03
C GLN A 101 6.04 -9.76 1.54
N VAL A 102 6.82 -10.42 0.69
CA VAL A 102 7.56 -11.65 1.08
C VAL A 102 8.62 -11.34 2.14
N ASN A 103 9.35 -10.24 1.97
CA ASN A 103 10.34 -9.84 2.97
C ASN A 103 9.67 -9.45 4.30
N ALA A 104 8.54 -8.76 4.22
CA ALA A 104 7.73 -8.39 5.37
C ALA A 104 7.16 -9.62 6.11
N SER A 105 6.78 -10.70 5.41
CA SER A 105 6.24 -11.90 6.06
C SER A 105 7.28 -12.71 6.83
N HIS A 106 8.55 -12.67 6.41
CA HIS A 106 9.63 -13.37 7.12
C HIS A 106 10.20 -12.58 8.31
N CYS A 107 10.36 -11.26 8.17
CA CYS A 107 10.99 -10.41 9.19
C CYS A 107 10.14 -9.15 9.49
N MET A 108 8.94 -9.36 10.05
CA MET A 108 7.95 -8.28 10.25
C MET A 108 8.47 -7.10 11.09
N LEU A 109 9.16 -7.39 12.20
CA LEU A 109 9.62 -6.38 13.16
C LEU A 109 10.77 -5.54 12.60
N ASP A 110 11.75 -6.18 11.97
CA ASP A 110 12.91 -5.52 11.37
C ASP A 110 12.52 -4.70 10.13
N TYR A 111 11.51 -5.17 9.38
CA TYR A 111 11.01 -4.46 8.20
C TYR A 111 10.36 -3.11 8.55
N ILE A 112 9.60 -3.05 9.65
CA ILE A 112 8.95 -1.82 10.12
C ILE A 112 9.93 -0.90 10.87
N ASN A 113 11.05 -1.42 11.40
CA ASN A 113 12.03 -0.64 12.14
C ASN A 113 12.95 0.20 11.25
N SER A 114 12.37 0.92 10.30
CA SER A 114 13.05 1.82 9.39
C SER A 114 12.32 3.16 9.34
N TYR A 115 13.09 4.25 9.30
CA TYR A 115 12.55 5.62 9.16
C TYR A 115 11.63 5.76 7.94
N PHE A 116 11.89 5.00 6.89
CA PHE A 116 11.04 5.01 5.70
C PHE A 116 9.65 4.41 5.96
N ALA A 117 9.55 3.35 6.75
CA ALA A 117 8.27 2.74 7.13
C ALA A 117 7.42 3.70 7.99
N VAL A 118 8.07 4.38 8.95
CA VAL A 118 7.43 5.42 9.77
C VAL A 118 6.93 6.59 8.92
N PHE A 119 7.73 7.03 7.93
CA PHE A 119 7.31 8.07 6.99
C PHE A 119 6.07 7.67 6.19
N THR A 120 6.06 6.44 5.64
CA THR A 120 4.88 5.95 4.91
C THR A 120 3.65 5.81 5.82
N PHE A 121 3.85 5.46 7.09
CA PHE A 121 2.79 5.37 8.08
C PHE A 121 2.12 6.73 8.34
N TYR A 122 2.91 7.75 8.67
CA TYR A 122 2.39 9.11 8.88
C TYR A 122 1.79 9.72 7.60
N THR A 123 2.36 9.42 6.43
CA THR A 123 1.81 9.88 5.15
C THR A 123 0.43 9.25 4.90
N ALA A 124 0.26 7.96 5.16
CA ALA A 124 -1.04 7.30 5.03
C ALA A 124 -2.07 7.86 6.01
N MET A 125 -1.68 8.12 7.27
CA MET A 125 -2.56 8.78 8.25
C MET A 125 -2.90 10.23 7.86
N ALA A 126 -1.97 10.97 7.27
CA ALA A 126 -2.22 12.34 6.78
C ALA A 126 -3.18 12.35 5.58
N ILE A 127 -3.05 11.38 4.67
CA ILE A 127 -3.98 11.21 3.54
C ILE A 127 -5.38 10.87 4.05
N GLU A 128 -5.49 10.01 5.04
CA GLU A 128 -6.78 9.73 5.67
C GLU A 128 -7.38 10.98 6.33
N PHE A 129 -6.56 11.76 7.05
CA PHE A 129 -6.97 13.03 7.65
C PHE A 129 -7.44 14.06 6.61
N SER A 130 -6.93 14.00 5.38
CA SER A 130 -7.39 14.87 4.27
C SER A 130 -8.86 14.66 3.89
N GLY A 131 -9.51 13.59 4.39
CA GLY A 131 -10.95 13.41 4.32
C GLY A 131 -11.46 12.82 3.00
N LEU A 132 -10.61 12.62 1.99
CA LEU A 132 -10.97 11.98 0.72
C LEU A 132 -11.58 10.57 0.92
N MET A 133 -11.20 9.89 2.01
CA MET A 133 -11.68 8.56 2.34
C MET A 133 -13.01 8.53 3.11
N HIS A 134 -13.62 9.66 3.50
CA HIS A 134 -14.86 9.64 4.30
C HIS A 134 -16.03 8.91 3.62
N VAL A 135 -16.09 8.95 2.28
CA VAL A 135 -17.08 8.21 1.47
C VAL A 135 -16.93 6.69 1.64
N SER A 136 -15.70 6.21 1.87
CA SER A 136 -15.45 4.77 2.02
C SER A 136 -16.03 4.19 3.32
N TYR A 137 -16.06 4.94 4.42
CA TYR A 137 -16.77 4.53 5.64
C TYR A 137 -18.28 4.45 5.43
N PHE A 138 -18.84 5.33 4.60
CA PHE A 138 -20.25 5.27 4.24
C PHE A 138 -20.55 4.00 3.42
N ILE A 139 -19.73 3.70 2.42
CA ILE A 139 -19.85 2.46 1.64
C ILE A 139 -19.68 1.23 2.54
N GLN A 140 -18.73 1.25 3.46
CA GLN A 140 -18.50 0.15 4.40
C GLN A 140 -19.72 -0.08 5.31
N LYS A 141 -20.39 0.98 5.79
CA LYS A 141 -21.66 0.87 6.54
C LYS A 141 -22.80 0.36 5.67
N CYS A 142 -22.92 0.82 4.42
CA CYS A 142 -23.94 0.33 3.49
C CYS A 142 -23.74 -1.16 3.15
N VAL A 143 -22.50 -1.58 2.94
CA VAL A 143 -22.16 -2.99 2.69
C VAL A 143 -22.33 -3.83 3.95
N GLY A 144 -21.96 -3.32 5.13
CA GLY A 144 -22.22 -3.98 6.41
C GLY A 144 -23.70 -4.24 6.61
N TRP A 145 -24.52 -3.20 6.38
CA TRP A 145 -25.97 -3.29 6.43
C TRP A 145 -26.54 -4.31 5.41
N ALA A 146 -26.04 -4.31 4.17
CA ALA A 146 -26.43 -5.27 3.15
C ALA A 146 -25.96 -6.71 3.44
N ALA A 147 -24.84 -6.86 4.16
CA ALA A 147 -24.30 -8.14 4.60
C ALA A 147 -24.92 -8.66 5.91
N GLY A 148 -25.90 -7.95 6.47
CA GLY A 148 -26.64 -8.37 7.66
C GLY A 148 -25.91 -8.13 8.99
N LYS A 149 -24.98 -7.17 9.05
CA LYS A 149 -24.38 -6.66 10.28
C LYS A 149 -24.75 -5.21 10.52
#